data_AF-A0A1B0GAP1-F1
#
_entry.id   AF-A0A1B0GAP1-F1
#
_cell.length_a   1.000
_cell.length_b   1.000
_cell.length_c   1.000
_cell.angle_alpha   90.00
_cell.angle_beta   90.00
_cell.angle_gamma   90.00
#
_symmetry.space_group_name_H-M   'P 1'
#
loop_
_entity.id
_entity.type
_entity.pdbx_description
1 polymer ?
#
loop_
_entity_poly.entity_id
_entity_poly.type
_entity_poly.pdbx_seq_one_letter_code
_entity_poly.pdbx_strand_id
1 'polypeptide(L)'
;MTTVNINTRKSSNVLKKQGTDQWVKLNVGGQYFLTTKTTLSRDPNSFLSRLIQEDCDLISDRDETGAYLIDRDPKYFAPVLNYLRHGKLVLDGVSEEGVLEEAEFYNVTQLITLLKECINLRDQRPQTDKKRVYRVLQCREQELTQMISTLSDGWRFEQLISVGTQYHSNYSFDNSEFLCVVSKECGTSTGRELELNDRAKVLQQKASLFSLIRKNRFVFLTLDFSIYMHVFLLFLFTTYTYVNLLKCIYNSWNLNPTKIKDIYTY
;
A
#
# COMPACT_ATOMS: atom_id res chain seq x y z
N MET A 1 -89.91 -36.10 -18.07
CA MET A 1 -89.00 -36.35 -16.93
C MET A 1 -87.76 -37.00 -17.52
N THR A 2 -86.55 -36.44 -17.54
CA THR A 2 -85.96 -35.29 -16.85
C THR A 2 -84.74 -34.87 -17.68
N THR A 3 -84.65 -33.59 -18.01
CA THR A 3 -83.44 -32.95 -18.54
C THR A 3 -82.51 -32.64 -17.37
N VAL A 4 -81.22 -32.97 -17.44
CA VAL A 4 -80.17 -32.17 -16.75
C VAL A 4 -78.91 -32.10 -17.61
N ASN A 5 -78.63 -30.87 -18.00
CA ASN A 5 -77.48 -30.35 -18.72
C ASN A 5 -76.29 -30.25 -17.73
N ILE A 6 -75.13 -30.84 -18.01
CA ILE A 6 -73.94 -30.64 -17.18
C ILE A 6 -73.09 -29.52 -17.78
N ASN A 7 -73.26 -28.35 -17.17
CA ASN A 7 -72.60 -27.10 -17.47
C ASN A 7 -71.07 -27.21 -17.48
N THR A 8 -70.52 -26.59 -18.52
CA THR A 8 -69.22 -25.95 -18.59
C THR A 8 -68.88 -25.19 -17.29
N ARG A 9 -67.99 -25.77 -16.45
CA ARG A 9 -67.34 -25.01 -15.39
C ARG A 9 -66.09 -24.35 -15.95
N LYS A 10 -66.28 -23.06 -16.25
CA LYS A 10 -65.28 -22.02 -16.46
C LYS A 10 -64.00 -22.30 -15.68
N SER A 11 -62.89 -22.50 -16.40
CA SER A 11 -61.57 -22.19 -15.86
C SER A 11 -61.60 -20.72 -15.45
N SER A 12 -61.64 -20.47 -14.14
CA SER A 12 -61.31 -19.17 -13.60
C SER A 12 -59.83 -18.93 -13.85
N ASN A 13 -59.51 -18.38 -15.03
CA ASN A 13 -58.28 -17.63 -15.25
C ASN A 13 -58.31 -16.45 -14.27
N VAL A 14 -57.87 -16.70 -13.04
CA VAL A 14 -57.50 -15.65 -12.10
C VAL A 14 -56.32 -14.97 -12.77
N LEU A 15 -56.60 -13.78 -13.31
CA LEU A 15 -55.61 -12.86 -13.86
C LEU A 15 -54.54 -12.65 -12.79
N LYS A 16 -53.43 -13.39 -12.89
CA LYS A 16 -52.23 -13.14 -12.08
C LYS A 16 -51.85 -11.70 -12.31
N LYS A 17 -51.88 -10.92 -11.24
CA LYS A 17 -51.52 -9.50 -11.19
C LYS A 17 -50.01 -9.40 -11.49
N GLN A 18 -49.63 -9.34 -12.78
CA GLN A 18 -48.25 -9.43 -13.29
C GLN A 18 -47.33 -8.25 -12.94
N GLY A 19 -47.62 -7.46 -11.89
CA GLY A 19 -46.80 -6.32 -11.47
C GLY A 19 -45.96 -6.55 -10.22
N THR A 20 -46.35 -7.48 -9.33
CA THR A 20 -45.73 -7.64 -7.99
C THR A 20 -45.00 -8.96 -7.80
N ASP A 21 -45.12 -9.90 -8.75
CA ASP A 21 -44.62 -11.27 -8.62
C ASP A 21 -43.10 -11.39 -8.86
N GLN A 22 -42.44 -10.29 -9.19
CA GLN A 22 -40.99 -10.23 -9.46
C GLN A 22 -40.17 -9.90 -8.22
N TRP A 23 -40.73 -9.13 -7.28
CA TRP A 23 -40.02 -8.70 -6.07
C TRP A 23 -40.16 -9.73 -4.96
N VAL A 24 -39.06 -10.02 -4.29
CA VAL A 24 -38.95 -10.99 -3.20
C VAL A 24 -38.37 -10.31 -1.99
N LYS A 25 -39.02 -10.50 -0.84
CA LYS A 25 -38.53 -10.08 0.46
C LYS A 25 -37.88 -11.27 1.15
N LEU A 26 -36.68 -11.07 1.68
CA LEU A 26 -35.96 -12.03 2.50
C LEU A 26 -35.76 -11.40 3.87
N ASN A 27 -35.95 -12.18 4.93
CA ASN A 27 -35.60 -11.81 6.29
C ASN A 27 -34.46 -12.73 6.74
N VAL A 28 -33.24 -12.20 6.75
CA VAL A 28 -32.02 -12.95 7.07
C VAL A 28 -31.59 -12.55 8.48
N GLY A 29 -31.73 -13.45 9.45
CA GLY A 29 -31.34 -13.22 10.85
C GLY A 29 -31.97 -11.97 11.48
N GLY A 30 -33.16 -11.55 11.01
CA GLY A 30 -33.86 -10.35 11.48
C GLY A 30 -33.69 -9.11 10.61
N GLN A 31 -32.82 -9.13 9.58
CA GLN A 31 -32.66 -8.01 8.65
C GLN A 31 -33.38 -8.29 7.32
N TYR A 32 -34.15 -7.31 6.87
CA TYR A 32 -34.90 -7.39 5.62
C TYR A 32 -34.05 -7.01 4.41
N PHE A 33 -34.11 -7.86 3.39
CA PHE A 33 -33.52 -7.63 2.07
C PHE A 33 -34.62 -7.68 1.01
N LEU A 34 -34.57 -6.71 0.10
CA LEU A 34 -35.46 -6.65 -1.05
C LEU A 34 -34.67 -6.91 -2.33
N THR A 35 -35.14 -7.88 -3.12
CA THR A 35 -34.52 -8.27 -4.38
C THR A 35 -35.56 -8.79 -5.36
N THR A 36 -35.12 -9.29 -6.51
CA THR A 36 -35.98 -9.85 -7.55
C THR A 36 -35.77 -11.36 -7.70
N LYS A 37 -36.81 -12.08 -8.16
CA LYS A 37 -36.70 -13.52 -8.49
C LYS A 37 -35.58 -13.78 -9.49
N THR A 38 -35.42 -12.90 -10.47
CA THR A 38 -34.34 -12.99 -11.48
C THR A 38 -32.95 -12.97 -10.87
N THR A 39 -32.74 -12.20 -9.79
CA THR A 39 -31.46 -12.16 -9.08
C THR A 39 -31.19 -13.48 -8.36
N LEU A 40 -32.20 -14.03 -7.69
CA LEU A 40 -32.07 -15.27 -6.91
C LEU A 40 -31.96 -16.51 -7.82
N SER A 41 -32.53 -16.47 -9.03
CA SER A 41 -32.40 -17.52 -10.05
C SER A 41 -31.08 -17.49 -10.84
N ARG A 42 -30.14 -16.59 -10.52
CA ARG A 42 -28.91 -16.45 -11.31
C ARG A 42 -28.02 -17.68 -11.26
N ASP A 43 -27.96 -18.33 -10.11
CA ASP A 43 -27.32 -19.64 -9.95
C ASP A 43 -28.41 -20.69 -9.69
N PRO A 44 -28.74 -21.54 -10.68
CA PRO A 44 -29.83 -22.51 -10.56
C PRO A 44 -29.58 -23.57 -9.48
N ASN A 45 -28.32 -23.82 -9.12
CA ASN A 45 -27.95 -24.80 -8.10
C ASN A 45 -27.94 -24.21 -6.68
N SER A 46 -28.09 -22.90 -6.56
CA SER A 46 -28.12 -22.22 -5.26
C SER A 46 -29.37 -22.57 -4.46
N PHE A 47 -29.24 -22.56 -3.14
CA PHE A 47 -30.38 -22.65 -2.22
C PHE A 47 -31.43 -21.57 -2.52
N LEU A 48 -30.98 -20.36 -2.83
CA LEU A 48 -31.84 -19.20 -3.09
C LEU A 48 -32.69 -19.38 -4.36
N SER A 49 -32.16 -20.04 -5.40
CA SER A 49 -32.94 -20.36 -6.60
C SER A 49 -34.03 -21.39 -6.30
N ARG A 50 -33.71 -22.44 -5.52
CA ARG A 50 -34.70 -23.45 -5.11
C ARG A 50 -35.78 -22.87 -4.20
N LEU A 51 -35.40 -21.94 -3.32
CA LEU A 51 -36.31 -21.24 -2.41
C LEU A 51 -37.45 -20.51 -3.15
N ILE A 52 -37.15 -19.87 -4.29
CA ILE A 52 -38.15 -19.12 -5.07
C ILE A 52 -38.88 -19.97 -6.12
N GLN A 53 -38.38 -21.16 -6.42
CA GLN A 53 -39.05 -22.12 -7.29
C GLN A 53 -40.18 -22.86 -6.56
N GLU A 54 -40.36 -22.59 -5.26
CA GLU A 54 -41.35 -23.26 -4.40
C GLU A 54 -41.23 -24.77 -4.50
N ASP A 55 -39.99 -25.27 -4.49
CA ASP A 55 -39.71 -26.70 -4.51
C ASP A 55 -40.37 -27.33 -3.28
N CYS A 56 -41.21 -28.35 -3.50
CA CYS A 56 -42.09 -28.93 -2.46
C CYS A 56 -41.31 -29.46 -1.23
N ASP A 57 -40.01 -29.70 -1.38
CA ASP A 57 -39.13 -30.23 -0.34
C ASP A 57 -38.53 -29.15 0.59
N LEU A 58 -38.66 -27.86 0.23
CA LEU A 58 -38.20 -26.75 1.06
C LEU A 58 -39.39 -26.13 1.79
N ILE A 59 -39.60 -26.53 3.05
CA ILE A 59 -40.49 -25.82 3.97
C ILE A 59 -39.87 -24.43 4.18
N SER A 60 -40.39 -23.45 3.44
CA SER A 60 -39.91 -22.09 3.52
C SER A 60 -40.82 -21.30 4.45
N ASP A 61 -40.37 -21.11 5.68
CA ASP A 61 -41.10 -20.29 6.64
C ASP A 61 -41.16 -18.86 6.13
N ARG A 62 -42.37 -18.29 6.11
CA ARG A 62 -42.60 -16.89 5.74
C ARG A 62 -43.17 -16.15 6.94
N ASP A 63 -42.74 -14.91 7.13
CA ASP A 63 -43.33 -14.04 8.14
C ASP A 63 -44.69 -13.48 7.73
N GLU A 64 -45.33 -12.72 8.63
CA GLU A 64 -46.61 -12.05 8.38
C GLU A 64 -46.57 -11.09 7.18
N THR A 65 -45.38 -10.63 6.79
CA THR A 65 -45.15 -9.72 5.66
C THR A 65 -44.94 -10.45 4.33
N GLY A 66 -44.87 -11.79 4.36
CA GLY A 66 -44.58 -12.66 3.23
C GLY A 66 -43.09 -12.75 2.89
N ALA A 67 -42.19 -12.34 3.79
CA ALA A 67 -40.75 -12.47 3.59
C ALA A 67 -40.27 -13.88 3.97
N TYR A 68 -39.38 -14.44 3.15
CA TYR A 68 -38.75 -15.74 3.44
C TYR A 68 -37.79 -15.62 4.62
N LEU A 69 -37.97 -16.44 5.63
CA LEU A 69 -37.14 -16.48 6.84
C LEU A 69 -35.88 -17.33 6.57
N ILE A 70 -34.72 -16.75 6.89
CA ILE A 70 -33.42 -17.40 6.76
C ILE A 70 -32.66 -17.17 8.07
N ASP A 71 -32.37 -18.25 8.80
CA ASP A 71 -31.64 -18.21 10.07
C ASP A 71 -30.12 -18.15 9.83
N ARG A 72 -29.64 -17.04 9.28
CA ARG A 72 -28.24 -16.77 8.94
C ARG A 72 -27.84 -15.33 9.27
N ASP A 73 -26.54 -15.05 9.29
CA ASP A 73 -26.03 -13.72 9.59
C ASP A 73 -26.26 -12.75 8.41
N PRO A 74 -27.05 -11.67 8.58
CA PRO A 74 -27.29 -10.71 7.51
C PRO A 74 -26.05 -9.92 7.10
N LYS A 75 -25.05 -9.79 7.97
CA LYS A 75 -23.82 -9.04 7.69
C LYS A 75 -23.05 -9.64 6.52
N TYR A 76 -22.92 -10.97 6.50
CA TYR A 76 -22.20 -11.71 5.47
C TYR A 76 -23.08 -12.07 4.26
N PHE A 77 -24.40 -11.95 4.37
CA PHE A 77 -25.33 -12.15 3.26
C PHE A 77 -25.27 -11.05 2.19
N ALA A 78 -25.06 -9.79 2.60
CA ALA A 78 -25.08 -8.66 1.66
C ALA A 78 -24.08 -8.79 0.48
N PRO A 79 -22.81 -9.19 0.69
CA PRO A 79 -21.88 -9.51 -0.40
C PRO A 79 -22.36 -10.62 -1.33
N VAL A 80 -22.97 -11.69 -0.79
CA VAL A 80 -23.52 -12.79 -1.57
C VAL A 80 -24.66 -12.30 -2.48
N LEU A 81 -25.58 -11.52 -1.93
CA LEU A 81 -26.69 -10.95 -2.70
C LEU A 81 -26.19 -9.99 -3.80
N ASN A 82 -25.19 -9.17 -3.50
CA ASN A 82 -24.57 -8.28 -4.47
C ASN A 82 -23.87 -9.05 -5.60
N TYR A 83 -23.18 -10.14 -5.26
CA TYR A 83 -22.63 -11.04 -6.27
C TYR A 83 -23.72 -11.58 -7.21
N LEU A 84 -24.88 -11.98 -6.71
CA LEU A 84 -26.00 -12.42 -7.57
C LEU A 84 -26.57 -11.27 -8.44
N ARG A 85 -26.52 -10.01 -7.97
CA ARG A 85 -27.00 -8.86 -8.75
C ARG A 85 -26.12 -8.55 -9.95
N HIS A 86 -24.80 -8.48 -9.76
CA HIS A 86 -23.88 -7.96 -10.78
C HIS A 86 -22.72 -8.90 -11.16
N GLY A 87 -22.56 -10.04 -10.47
CA GLY A 87 -21.53 -11.05 -10.77
C GLY A 87 -20.12 -10.65 -10.35
N LYS A 88 -19.97 -9.70 -9.41
CA LYS A 88 -18.66 -9.22 -8.92
C LYS A 88 -18.56 -9.43 -7.42
N LEU A 89 -17.40 -9.89 -6.95
CA LEU A 89 -17.09 -9.97 -5.52
C LEU A 89 -16.69 -8.58 -5.01
N VAL A 90 -17.45 -8.04 -4.07
CA VAL A 90 -17.19 -6.76 -3.40
C VAL A 90 -17.32 -6.98 -1.90
N LEU A 91 -16.27 -6.65 -1.16
CA LEU A 91 -16.13 -6.92 0.26
C LEU A 91 -15.83 -5.61 0.99
N ASP A 92 -16.82 -5.04 1.65
CA ASP A 92 -16.71 -3.77 2.36
C ASP A 92 -16.79 -4.00 3.87
N GLY A 93 -15.64 -4.04 4.56
CA GLY A 93 -15.58 -4.14 6.02
C GLY A 93 -16.06 -5.48 6.60
N VAL A 94 -16.09 -6.54 5.80
CA VAL A 94 -16.46 -7.90 6.18
C VAL A 94 -15.28 -8.85 5.96
N SER A 95 -15.14 -9.86 6.82
CA SER A 95 -14.12 -10.91 6.67
C SER A 95 -14.47 -11.83 5.51
N GLU A 96 -13.46 -12.18 4.72
CA GLU A 96 -13.59 -13.06 3.56
C GLU A 96 -14.01 -14.47 3.98
N GLU A 97 -13.55 -14.94 5.14
CA GLU A 97 -13.92 -16.22 5.74
C GLU A 97 -15.41 -16.27 6.08
N GLY A 98 -15.95 -15.21 6.69
CA GLY A 98 -17.38 -15.15 7.03
C GLY A 98 -18.27 -15.13 5.78
N VAL A 99 -17.84 -14.45 4.71
CA VAL A 99 -18.57 -14.48 3.43
C VAL A 99 -18.43 -15.84 2.74
N LEU A 100 -17.31 -16.54 2.91
CA LEU A 100 -17.11 -17.88 2.38
C LEU A 100 -18.09 -18.89 3.01
N GLU A 101 -18.25 -18.86 4.33
CA GLU A 101 -19.22 -19.69 5.05
C GLU A 101 -20.65 -19.49 4.53
N GLU A 102 -21.06 -18.24 4.30
CA GLU A 102 -22.36 -17.95 3.70
C GLU A 102 -22.45 -18.42 2.24
N ALA A 103 -21.41 -18.19 1.43
CA ALA A 103 -21.40 -18.64 0.03
C ALA A 103 -21.53 -20.17 -0.09
N GLU A 104 -20.92 -20.91 0.83
CA GLU A 104 -21.06 -22.37 0.95
C GLU A 104 -22.47 -22.77 1.38
N PHE A 105 -23.05 -22.10 2.39
CA PHE A 105 -24.43 -22.33 2.81
C PHE A 105 -25.45 -22.11 1.69
N TYR A 106 -25.37 -20.99 0.97
CA TYR A 106 -26.27 -20.72 -0.16
C TYR A 106 -25.92 -21.51 -1.42
N ASN A 107 -24.83 -22.28 -1.40
CA ASN A 107 -24.31 -23.08 -2.51
C ASN A 107 -24.08 -22.25 -3.79
N VAL A 108 -23.41 -21.09 -3.66
CA VAL A 108 -23.07 -20.23 -4.80
C VAL A 108 -21.66 -20.58 -5.30
N THR A 109 -21.58 -21.63 -6.11
CA THR A 109 -20.32 -22.30 -6.51
C THR A 109 -19.23 -21.36 -7.03
N GLN A 110 -19.56 -20.47 -7.97
CA GLN A 110 -18.59 -19.55 -8.54
C GLN A 110 -18.06 -18.53 -7.51
N LEU A 111 -18.92 -18.10 -6.58
CA LEU A 111 -18.52 -17.19 -5.50
C LEU A 111 -17.57 -17.87 -4.52
N ILE A 112 -17.83 -19.14 -4.18
CA ILE A 112 -16.95 -19.96 -3.33
C ILE A 112 -15.54 -20.04 -3.94
N THR A 113 -15.43 -20.30 -5.25
CA THR A 113 -14.14 -20.35 -5.94
C THR A 113 -13.40 -19.00 -5.86
N LEU A 114 -14.09 -17.90 -6.14
CA LEU A 114 -13.49 -16.56 -6.08
C LEU A 114 -13.02 -16.19 -4.67
N LEU A 115 -13.78 -16.56 -3.63
CA LEU A 115 -13.41 -16.30 -2.23
C LEU A 115 -12.20 -17.13 -1.81
N LYS A 116 -12.14 -18.42 -2.17
CA LYS A 116 -10.99 -19.28 -1.90
C LYS A 116 -9.72 -18.77 -2.59
N GLU A 117 -9.83 -18.30 -3.82
CA GLU A 117 -8.72 -17.66 -4.54
C GLU A 117 -8.28 -16.35 -3.86
N CYS A 118 -9.23 -15.50 -3.47
CA CYS A 118 -8.96 -14.23 -2.79
C CYS A 118 -8.22 -14.45 -1.45
N ILE A 119 -8.70 -15.39 -0.62
CA ILE A 119 -8.07 -15.74 0.66
C ILE A 119 -6.65 -16.27 0.42
N ASN A 120 -6.49 -17.19 -0.55
CA ASN A 120 -5.18 -17.74 -0.87
C ASN A 120 -4.20 -16.67 -1.37
N LEU A 121 -4.63 -15.76 -2.23
CA LEU A 121 -3.81 -14.64 -2.70
C LEU A 121 -3.43 -13.67 -1.57
N ARG A 122 -4.33 -13.45 -0.61
CA ARG A 122 -4.06 -12.64 0.58
C ARG A 122 -3.01 -13.31 1.47
N ASP A 123 -3.15 -14.61 1.70
CA ASP A 123 -2.25 -15.38 2.56
C ASP A 123 -0.88 -15.64 1.90
N GLN A 124 -0.83 -15.69 0.56
CA GLN A 124 0.41 -15.77 -0.21
C GLN A 124 1.16 -14.45 -0.31
N ARG A 125 0.51 -13.30 -0.07
CA ARG A 125 1.26 -12.05 0.04
C ARG A 125 2.12 -12.18 1.29
N PRO A 126 3.46 -12.22 1.16
CA PRO A 126 4.29 -12.08 2.35
C PRO A 126 3.88 -10.74 2.96
N GLN A 127 3.31 -10.78 4.16
CA GLN A 127 3.27 -9.64 5.05
C GLN A 127 4.66 -9.03 4.95
N THR A 128 4.76 -7.84 4.32
CA THR A 128 6.02 -7.12 4.29
C THR A 128 6.21 -6.58 5.70
N ASP A 129 6.54 -7.45 6.63
CA ASP A 129 7.34 -7.08 7.78
C ASP A 129 8.61 -6.53 7.16
N LYS A 130 8.60 -5.21 6.94
CA LYS A 130 9.77 -4.47 6.50
C LYS A 130 10.80 -4.68 7.60
N LYS A 131 11.59 -5.74 7.49
CA LYS A 131 12.64 -6.03 8.45
C LYS A 131 13.63 -4.87 8.37
N ARG A 132 13.57 -4.00 9.37
CA ARG A 132 14.48 -2.88 9.50
C ARG A 132 15.70 -3.37 10.26
N VAL A 133 16.86 -3.15 9.66
CA VAL A 133 18.15 -3.38 10.33
C VAL A 133 18.63 -2.04 10.84
N TYR A 134 18.96 -1.96 12.12
CA TYR A 134 19.52 -0.77 12.75
C TYR A 134 21.02 -0.92 12.95
N ARG A 135 21.77 0.16 12.79
CA ARG A 135 23.18 0.27 13.19
C ARG A 135 23.38 1.55 14.00
N VAL A 136 24.33 1.49 14.92
CA VAL A 136 24.78 2.65 15.69
C VAL A 136 26.19 2.96 15.25
N LEU A 137 26.41 4.19 14.78
CA LEU A 137 27.71 4.69 14.33
C LEU A 137 28.19 5.75 15.33
N GLN A 138 29.40 5.60 15.84
CA GLN A 138 30.02 6.59 16.71
C GLN A 138 30.81 7.58 15.86
N CYS A 139 30.66 8.88 16.14
CA CYS A 139 31.40 9.95 15.45
C CYS A 139 31.59 11.17 16.37
N ARG A 140 32.57 12.02 16.06
CA ARG A 140 32.73 13.33 16.71
C ARG A 140 31.90 14.39 16.00
N GLU A 141 31.67 15.52 16.67
CA GLU A 141 30.94 16.67 16.10
C GLU A 141 31.48 17.10 14.72
N GLN A 142 32.80 17.23 14.60
CA GLN A 142 33.48 17.67 13.38
C GLN A 142 33.32 16.69 12.21
N GLU A 143 33.11 15.40 12.50
CA GLU A 143 33.02 14.33 11.51
C GLU A 143 31.57 14.00 11.13
N LEU A 144 30.59 14.51 11.88
CA LEU A 144 29.18 14.16 11.77
C LEU A 144 28.62 14.40 10.35
N THR A 145 28.88 15.59 9.79
CA THR A 145 28.39 15.96 8.45
C THR A 145 28.97 15.03 7.38
N GLN A 146 30.27 14.75 7.47
CA GLN A 146 30.95 13.85 6.54
C GLN A 146 30.41 12.42 6.67
N MET A 147 30.23 11.92 7.88
CA MET A 147 29.69 10.59 8.14
C MET A 147 28.27 10.42 7.58
N ILE A 148 27.36 11.36 7.83
CA ILE A 148 25.98 11.31 7.29
C ILE A 148 26.00 11.37 5.75
N SER A 149 26.84 12.24 5.17
CA SER A 149 26.94 12.40 3.71
C SER A 149 27.50 11.18 2.97
N THR A 150 28.24 10.33 3.68
CA THR A 150 28.91 9.14 3.13
C THR A 150 28.20 7.83 3.50
N LEU A 151 27.01 7.91 4.10
CA LEU A 151 26.19 6.73 4.36
C LEU A 151 25.91 6.00 3.04
N SER A 152 26.19 4.69 3.02
CA SER A 152 25.95 3.86 1.84
C SER A 152 24.46 3.83 1.47
N ASP A 153 24.17 3.62 0.19
CA ASP A 153 22.81 3.65 -0.36
C ASP A 153 21.81 2.78 0.43
N GLY A 154 20.65 3.37 0.70
CA GLY A 154 19.54 2.74 1.41
C GLY A 154 19.61 2.79 2.93
N TRP A 155 20.66 3.35 3.54
CA TRP A 155 20.66 3.68 4.96
C TRP A 155 19.98 5.03 5.20
N ARG A 156 19.14 5.11 6.22
CA ARG A 156 18.41 6.30 6.65
C ARG A 156 18.86 6.69 8.05
N PHE A 157 19.06 7.98 8.26
CA PHE A 157 19.27 8.54 9.58
C PHE A 157 17.96 8.48 10.39
N GLU A 158 18.03 7.97 11.62
CA GLU A 158 16.89 7.87 12.54
C GLU A 158 17.05 8.81 13.74
N GLN A 159 18.23 8.82 14.37
CA GLN A 159 18.45 9.54 15.61
C GLN A 159 19.92 9.89 15.83
N LEU A 160 20.20 11.04 16.46
CA LEU A 160 21.51 11.41 16.97
C LEU A 160 21.44 11.57 18.49
N ILE A 161 22.36 10.95 19.20
CA ILE A 161 22.44 10.98 20.67
C ILE A 161 23.79 11.58 21.06
N SER A 162 23.78 12.70 21.77
CA SER A 162 24.99 13.28 22.36
C SER A 162 25.42 12.43 23.55
N VAL A 163 26.65 11.92 23.53
CA VAL A 163 27.25 11.24 24.68
C VAL A 163 27.97 12.30 25.50
N GLY A 164 27.23 12.95 26.41
CA GLY A 164 27.83 13.94 27.30
C GLY A 164 28.82 13.30 28.27
N THR A 165 30.06 13.77 28.27
CA THR A 165 31.03 13.44 29.33
C THR A 165 30.61 14.16 30.60
N GLN A 166 29.93 13.46 31.51
CA GLN A 166 29.41 14.08 32.75
C GLN A 166 30.49 14.53 33.74
N TYR A 167 31.79 14.36 33.46
CA TYR A 167 32.86 14.84 34.36
C TYR A 167 34.15 15.16 33.60
N HIS A 168 34.22 16.28 32.89
CA HIS A 168 35.51 16.95 32.65
C HIS A 168 35.35 18.46 32.81
N SER A 169 35.64 18.91 34.03
CA SER A 169 36.08 20.27 34.33
C SER A 169 37.30 20.62 33.48
N ASN A 170 37.30 21.85 32.95
CA ASN A 170 38.33 22.54 32.16
C ASN A 170 38.40 22.23 30.64
N TYR A 171 37.91 23.21 29.87
CA TYR A 171 38.47 23.67 28.59
C TYR A 171 38.82 22.61 27.55
N SER A 172 37.81 21.95 26.99
CA SER A 172 37.85 21.52 25.60
C SER A 172 36.41 21.31 25.10
N PHE A 173 35.90 22.27 24.33
CA PHE A 173 34.60 22.18 23.64
C PHE A 173 34.64 21.21 22.44
N ASP A 174 35.78 20.55 22.19
CA ASP A 174 36.07 19.95 20.88
C ASP A 174 36.00 18.41 20.86
N ASN A 175 35.59 17.79 21.98
CA ASN A 175 35.51 16.33 22.12
C ASN A 175 34.07 15.81 22.27
N SER A 176 33.07 16.56 21.78
CA SER A 176 31.67 16.09 21.79
C SER A 176 31.53 14.83 20.92
N GLU A 177 31.28 13.69 21.57
CA GLU A 177 31.03 12.41 20.90
C GLU A 177 29.52 12.18 20.72
N PHE A 178 29.16 11.61 19.58
CA PHE A 178 27.78 11.33 19.21
C PHE A 178 27.60 9.87 18.75
N LEU A 179 26.43 9.32 19.07
CA LEU A 179 25.93 8.07 18.51
C LEU A 179 24.83 8.37 17.49
N CYS A 180 25.07 7.99 16.24
CA CYS A 180 24.15 8.12 15.14
C CYS A 180 23.46 6.77 14.87
N VAL A 181 22.15 6.71 15.09
CA VAL A 181 21.32 5.56 14.76
C VAL A 181 20.86 5.67 13.32
N VAL A 182 21.14 4.63 12.53
CA VAL A 182 20.74 4.53 11.14
C VAL A 182 19.96 3.24 10.91
N SER A 183 18.95 3.28 10.04
CA SER A 183 18.14 2.13 9.66
C SER A 183 18.27 1.82 8.18
N LYS A 184 18.06 0.56 7.80
CA LYS A 184 17.90 0.15 6.39
C LYS A 184 16.72 -0.81 6.28
N GLU A 185 15.81 -0.54 5.36
CA GLU A 185 14.71 -1.45 5.02
C GLU A 185 15.29 -2.59 4.17
N CYS A 186 15.32 -3.81 4.70
CA CYS A 186 15.66 -5.00 3.91
C CYS A 186 14.40 -5.51 3.21
N GLY A 187 14.27 -5.23 1.92
CA GLY A 187 13.31 -5.94 1.08
C GLY A 187 13.69 -7.42 1.03
N THR A 188 12.78 -8.32 1.38
CA THR A 188 12.96 -9.77 1.22
C THR A 188 12.87 -10.14 -0.25
N SER A 189 13.89 -9.84 -1.05
CA SER A 189 14.15 -10.55 -2.30
C SER A 189 15.09 -11.71 -2.00
N THR A 190 14.53 -12.89 -1.78
CA THR A 190 15.18 -14.19 -2.05
C THR A 190 16.72 -14.22 -1.88
N GLY A 191 17.17 -14.27 -0.63
CA GLY A 191 18.24 -15.15 -0.11
C GLY A 191 19.59 -15.35 -0.81
N ARG A 192 19.95 -14.68 -1.92
CA ARG A 192 21.23 -14.96 -2.62
C ARG A 192 22.24 -13.83 -2.63
N GLU A 193 21.83 -12.59 -2.36
CA GLU A 193 22.73 -11.43 -2.48
C GLU A 193 23.33 -10.97 -1.14
N LEU A 194 22.66 -11.28 -0.01
CA LEU A 194 23.11 -10.90 1.33
C LEU A 194 24.26 -11.80 1.87
N GLU A 195 24.27 -13.10 1.57
CA GLU A 195 25.37 -13.98 2.02
C GLU A 195 26.72 -13.69 1.34
N LEU A 196 26.70 -13.18 0.10
CA LEU A 196 27.92 -12.87 -0.64
C LEU A 196 28.65 -11.65 -0.06
N ASN A 197 27.92 -10.63 0.40
CA ASN A 197 28.52 -9.42 0.97
C ASN A 197 29.10 -9.63 2.37
N ASP A 198 28.50 -10.50 3.19
CA ASP A 198 29.06 -10.81 4.51
C ASP A 198 30.29 -11.73 4.41
N ARG A 199 30.31 -12.70 3.48
CA ARG A 199 31.54 -13.48 3.20
C ARG A 199 32.66 -12.62 2.62
N ALA A 200 32.33 -11.68 1.73
CA ALA A 200 33.32 -10.74 1.16
C ALA A 200 33.93 -9.84 2.23
N LYS A 201 33.14 -9.37 3.21
CA LYS A 201 33.65 -8.55 4.33
C LYS A 201 34.49 -9.34 5.32
N VAL A 202 34.14 -10.60 5.61
CA VAL A 202 34.95 -11.47 6.47
C VAL A 202 36.30 -11.81 5.80
N LEU A 203 36.33 -11.97 4.47
CA LEU A 203 37.57 -12.15 3.71
C LEU A 203 38.41 -10.86 3.65
N GLN A 204 37.79 -9.68 3.54
CA GLN A 204 38.48 -8.39 3.63
C GLN A 204 39.09 -8.13 5.02
N GLN A 205 38.41 -8.54 6.09
CA GLN A 205 38.97 -8.45 7.45
C GLN A 205 40.19 -9.38 7.63
N LYS A 206 40.14 -10.60 7.08
CA LYS A 206 41.31 -11.52 7.08
C LYS A 206 42.45 -11.05 6.17
N ALA A 207 42.16 -10.36 5.07
CA ALA A 207 43.18 -9.75 4.21
C ALA A 207 43.83 -8.51 4.86
N SER A 208 43.10 -7.78 5.72
CA SER A 208 43.65 -6.62 6.44
C SER A 208 44.75 -6.98 7.45
N LEU A 209 44.74 -8.21 7.98
CA LEU A 209 45.78 -8.71 8.88
C LEU A 209 47.11 -9.00 8.17
N PHE A 210 47.11 -9.22 6.85
CA PHE A 210 48.32 -9.54 6.08
C PHE A 210 48.91 -8.34 5.32
N SER A 211 48.26 -7.18 5.33
CA SER A 211 48.69 -6.02 4.52
C SER A 211 49.62 -5.02 5.24
N LEU A 212 50.12 -5.35 6.44
CA LEU A 212 51.14 -4.55 7.15
C LEU A 212 52.51 -4.48 6.41
N ILE A 213 52.63 -5.03 5.20
CA ILE A 213 53.85 -4.95 4.40
C ILE A 213 53.51 -4.69 2.92
N ARG A 214 53.18 -3.44 2.56
CA ARG A 214 53.86 -2.71 1.47
C ARG A 214 53.31 -1.30 1.27
N LYS A 215 54.22 -0.35 1.35
CA LYS A 215 54.10 1.06 0.96
C LYS A 215 53.83 1.23 -0.54
N ASN A 216 53.09 2.30 -0.85
CA ASN A 216 53.15 3.15 -2.06
C ASN A 216 52.66 2.63 -3.44
N ARG A 217 51.66 3.37 -3.95
CA ARG A 217 51.44 3.89 -5.33
C ARG A 217 50.61 3.08 -6.37
N PHE A 218 49.74 3.86 -7.07
CA PHE A 218 49.04 3.67 -8.37
C PHE A 218 47.80 2.72 -8.41
N VAL A 219 46.54 3.20 -8.45
CA VAL A 219 45.69 3.82 -9.53
C VAL A 219 45.17 2.80 -10.56
N PHE A 220 43.84 2.61 -10.66
CA PHE A 220 42.97 2.83 -11.86
C PHE A 220 41.48 2.49 -11.56
N LEU A 221 40.62 3.50 -11.73
CA LEU A 221 39.29 3.58 -12.38
C LEU A 221 38.33 2.36 -12.32
N THR A 222 37.06 2.54 -11.94
CA THR A 222 36.03 3.19 -12.78
C THR A 222 35.13 4.16 -11.98
N LEU A 223 34.96 5.39 -12.48
CA LEU A 223 34.02 6.39 -11.97
C LEU A 223 33.02 6.73 -13.07
N ASP A 224 31.73 6.63 -12.75
CA ASP A 224 30.63 6.86 -13.68
C ASP A 224 30.55 8.31 -14.14
N PHE A 225 30.53 8.48 -15.47
CA PHE A 225 30.50 9.74 -16.22
C PHE A 225 29.32 10.67 -15.86
N SER A 226 28.30 10.17 -15.17
CA SER A 226 27.08 10.91 -14.84
C SER A 226 27.28 11.93 -13.71
N ILE A 227 28.13 11.60 -12.73
CA ILE A 227 28.37 12.46 -11.56
C ILE A 227 29.19 13.71 -11.97
N TYR A 228 30.13 13.54 -12.90
CA TYR A 228 30.95 14.66 -13.38
C TYR A 228 30.12 15.71 -14.14
N MET A 229 29.13 15.29 -14.92
CA MET A 229 28.27 16.23 -15.66
C MET A 229 27.33 17.02 -14.74
N HIS A 230 26.78 16.38 -13.69
CA HIS A 230 25.93 17.08 -12.73
C HIS A 230 26.70 18.08 -11.87
N VAL A 231 27.91 17.71 -11.42
CA VAL A 231 28.79 18.62 -10.66
C VAL A 231 29.28 19.76 -11.55
N PHE A 232 29.59 19.51 -12.81
CA PHE A 232 30.02 20.54 -13.77
C PHE A 232 28.90 21.55 -14.11
N LEU A 233 27.66 21.08 -14.29
CA LEU A 233 26.50 21.96 -14.51
C LEU A 233 26.21 22.84 -13.28
N LEU A 234 26.31 22.29 -12.05
CA LEU A 234 26.18 23.06 -10.82
C LEU A 234 27.29 24.12 -10.68
N PHE A 235 28.51 23.81 -11.13
CA PHE A 235 29.63 24.76 -11.12
C PHE A 235 29.43 25.90 -12.15
N LEU A 236 28.87 25.60 -13.33
CA LEU A 236 28.52 26.62 -14.32
C LEU A 236 27.36 27.51 -13.87
N PHE A 237 26.35 26.97 -13.19
CA PHE A 237 25.24 27.77 -12.66
C PHE A 237 25.68 28.71 -11.52
N THR A 238 26.55 28.24 -10.63
CA THR A 238 27.08 29.07 -9.53
C THR A 238 28.03 30.14 -10.03
N THR A 239 28.89 29.85 -11.01
CA THR A 239 29.76 30.87 -11.62
C THR A 239 28.97 31.88 -12.47
N TYR A 240 27.95 31.46 -13.23
CA TYR A 240 27.11 32.37 -14.02
C TYR A 240 26.31 33.34 -13.14
N THR A 241 25.75 32.86 -12.02
CA THR A 241 25.04 33.71 -11.05
C THR A 241 26.01 34.65 -10.33
N TYR A 242 27.21 34.19 -9.96
CA TYR A 242 28.22 35.01 -9.31
C TYR A 242 28.77 36.13 -10.23
N VAL A 243 29.03 35.83 -11.51
CA VAL A 243 29.46 36.83 -12.50
C VAL A 243 28.39 37.87 -12.75
N ASN A 244 27.11 37.48 -12.84
CA ASN A 244 26.01 38.43 -12.99
C ASN A 244 25.79 39.30 -11.75
N LEU A 245 25.99 38.74 -10.55
CA LEU A 245 25.95 39.51 -9.31
C LEU A 245 27.08 40.55 -9.25
N LEU A 246 28.31 40.18 -9.62
CA LEU A 246 29.44 41.11 -9.71
C LEU A 246 29.24 42.16 -10.80
N LYS A 247 28.59 41.83 -11.92
CA LYS A 247 28.26 42.79 -12.99
C LYS A 247 27.18 43.79 -12.56
N CYS A 248 26.20 43.36 -11.78
CA CYS A 248 25.23 44.25 -11.14
C CYS A 248 25.89 45.19 -10.12
N ILE A 249 26.81 44.68 -9.29
CA ILE A 249 27.54 45.50 -8.32
C ILE A 249 28.46 46.50 -9.04
N TYR A 250 29.16 46.08 -10.09
CA TYR A 250 30.01 46.95 -10.90
C TYR A 250 29.20 48.04 -11.63
N ASN A 251 28.05 47.71 -12.23
CA ASN A 251 27.20 48.69 -12.91
C ASN A 251 26.50 49.65 -11.93
N SER A 252 26.24 49.22 -10.70
CA SER A 252 25.72 50.08 -9.63
C SER A 252 26.78 51.06 -9.10
N TRP A 253 28.06 50.66 -9.14
CA TRP A 253 29.19 51.52 -8.75
C TRP A 253 29.74 52.41 -9.87
N ASN A 254 29.38 52.19 -11.14
CA ASN A 254 29.99 52.87 -12.30
C ASN A 254 29.01 53.67 -13.17
N LEU A 255 28.20 54.50 -12.51
CA LEU A 255 27.56 55.70 -13.08
C LEU A 255 28.05 56.86 -12.19
N ASN A 256 28.84 57.87 -12.57
CA ASN A 256 29.08 58.53 -13.86
C ASN A 256 30.32 59.48 -13.70
N PRO A 257 31.47 59.31 -14.37
CA PRO A 257 32.64 60.18 -14.19
C PRO A 257 32.64 61.47 -15.05
N THR A 258 31.48 62.08 -15.33
CA THR A 258 31.37 63.29 -16.18
C THR A 258 30.69 64.51 -15.54
N LYS A 259 30.68 64.61 -14.20
CA LYS A 259 30.39 65.87 -13.49
C LYS A 259 31.43 66.19 -12.41
N ILE A 260 32.71 66.26 -12.79
CA ILE A 260 33.74 66.99 -12.03
C ILE A 260 34.64 67.73 -13.03
N LYS A 261 34.05 68.69 -13.73
CA LYS A 261 34.72 69.86 -14.28
C LYS A 261 33.77 70.99 -13.94
N ASP A 262 34.00 71.65 -12.82
CA ASP A 262 33.48 72.99 -12.45
C ASP A 262 33.71 73.28 -10.95
N ILE A 263 34.92 73.09 -10.40
CA ILE A 263 35.35 73.80 -9.17
C ILE A 263 36.89 73.93 -9.20
N TYR A 264 37.42 74.77 -10.10
CA TYR A 264 38.67 75.49 -9.91
C TYR A 264 38.59 76.76 -10.77
N THR A 265 37.85 77.74 -10.26
CA THR A 265 38.01 79.14 -10.67
C THR A 265 37.54 80.01 -9.51
N TYR A 266 38.44 80.95 -9.14
CA TYR A 266 38.47 81.82 -7.97
C TYR A 266 39.04 81.22 -6.68
#